data_AF-A0A2S9YY37-F1
#
_entry.id   AF-A0A2S9YY37-F1
#
_cell.length_a   1.000
_cell.length_b   1.000
_cell.length_c   1.000
_cell.angle_alpha   90.00
_cell.angle_beta   90.00
_cell.angle_gamma   90.00
#
_symmetry.space_group_name_H-M   'P 1'
#
loop_
_entity.id
_entity.type
_entity.pdbx_description
1 polymer ?
#
loop_
_entity_poly.entity_id
_entity_poly.type
_entity_poly.pdbx_seq_one_letter_code
_entity_poly.pdbx_strand_id
1 'polypeptide(L)'
;MSLTVALARMLNPLVWRSPARSADKLHGFALAEHGSMLDLRLAARLTPSPTRAAAYLRHADDETRHAQMFGKRARQLAREAGLARGHAVWEPIRADSEQLFVGLGELDFLAFVHVGEARAIEQFLVYVAYFQAQGRERDASLLTTILVDEHRHADYTRALLFELADSEAAARRALRRVRRWEAWRTWLRAGRFLAERVYMVAMLLVYLLAAPLGLLVRWARPLTRGWRDA
;
A
#
# COMPACT_ATOMS: atom_id res chain seq x y z
N MET A 1 12.72 10.72 14.81
CA MET A 1 11.52 9.87 14.67
C MET A 1 10.69 10.42 13.53
N SER A 2 10.44 9.64 12.48
CA SER A 2 9.71 10.10 11.30
C SER A 2 8.22 10.36 11.62
N LEU A 3 7.59 11.27 10.89
CA LEU A 3 6.16 11.59 11.03
C LEU A 3 5.29 10.33 10.83
N THR A 4 5.70 9.46 9.90
CA THR A 4 5.07 8.18 9.58
C THR A 4 5.06 7.23 10.78
N VAL A 5 6.17 7.14 11.52
CA VAL A 5 6.27 6.33 12.74
C VAL A 5 5.37 6.86 13.85
N ALA A 6 5.33 8.18 14.05
CA ALA A 6 4.45 8.80 15.04
C ALA A 6 2.97 8.53 14.72
N LEU A 7 2.59 8.71 13.46
CA LEU A 7 1.23 8.45 12.98
C LEU A 7 0.85 6.97 13.11
N ALA A 8 1.77 6.07 12.74
CA ALA A 8 1.57 4.63 12.87
C ALA A 8 1.33 4.22 14.33
N ARG A 9 2.13 4.70 15.28
CA ARG A 9 1.93 4.44 16.72
C ARG A 9 0.56 4.91 17.19
N MET A 10 0.17 6.11 16.79
CA MET A 10 -1.11 6.70 17.20
C MET A 10 -2.31 5.94 16.62
N LEU A 11 -2.21 5.49 15.36
CA LEU A 11 -3.30 4.82 14.65
C LEU A 11 -3.34 3.31 14.85
N ASN A 12 -2.29 2.70 15.41
CA ASN A 12 -2.21 1.25 15.64
C ASN A 12 -3.46 0.66 16.33
N PRO A 13 -3.96 1.23 17.43
CA PRO A 13 -5.15 0.69 18.09
C PRO A 13 -6.41 0.71 17.21
N LEU A 14 -6.48 1.60 16.22
CA LEU A 14 -7.60 1.70 15.29
C LEU A 14 -7.43 0.77 14.09
N VAL A 15 -6.22 0.73 13.52
CA VAL A 15 -5.88 -0.09 12.35
C VAL A 15 -5.91 -1.57 12.70
N TRP A 16 -5.38 -1.96 13.86
CA TRP A 16 -5.24 -3.35 14.28
C TRP A 16 -6.35 -3.81 15.23
N ARG A 17 -7.38 -2.98 15.45
CA ARG A 17 -8.45 -3.18 16.44
C ARG A 17 -9.18 -4.51 16.31
N SER A 18 -9.40 -4.95 15.07
CA SER A 18 -10.17 -6.16 14.77
C SER A 18 -9.42 -7.06 13.81
N PRO A 19 -9.71 -8.38 13.82
CA PRO A 19 -9.14 -9.31 12.86
C PRO A 19 -9.49 -8.91 11.41
N ALA A 20 -10.70 -8.38 11.17
CA ALA A 20 -11.13 -7.84 9.87
C ALA A 20 -10.18 -6.74 9.34
N ARG A 21 -9.96 -5.69 10.12
CA ARG A 21 -9.10 -4.57 9.72
C ARG A 21 -7.63 -4.98 9.60
N SER A 22 -7.21 -5.87 10.49
CA SER A 22 -5.87 -6.46 10.42
C SER A 22 -5.70 -7.25 9.12
N ALA A 23 -6.73 -7.98 8.70
CA ALA A 23 -6.75 -8.72 7.45
C ALA A 23 -6.61 -7.77 6.24
N ASP A 24 -7.43 -6.71 6.17
CA ASP A 24 -7.34 -5.70 5.11
C ASP A 24 -5.95 -5.06 5.05
N LYS A 25 -5.38 -4.73 6.20
CA LYS A 25 -4.07 -4.08 6.29
C LYS A 25 -2.95 -5.00 5.78
N LEU A 26 -2.95 -6.27 6.19
CA LEU A 26 -1.97 -7.25 5.70
C LEU A 26 -2.18 -7.58 4.22
N HIS A 27 -3.42 -7.59 3.72
CA HIS A 27 -3.66 -7.74 2.30
C HIS A 27 -3.10 -6.55 1.50
N GLY A 28 -3.23 -5.33 2.03
CA GLY A 28 -2.59 -4.15 1.46
C GLY A 28 -1.07 -4.26 1.36
N PHE A 29 -0.41 -4.82 2.38
CA PHE A 29 1.03 -5.13 2.28
C PHE A 29 1.31 -6.18 1.21
N ALA A 30 0.51 -7.25 1.14
CA ALA A 30 0.68 -8.28 0.12
C ALA A 30 0.61 -7.72 -1.32
N LEU A 31 -0.27 -6.75 -1.57
CA LEU A 31 -0.35 -6.05 -2.85
C LEU A 31 0.87 -5.15 -3.10
N ALA A 32 1.37 -4.46 -2.08
CA ALA A 32 2.56 -3.62 -2.19
C ALA A 32 3.81 -4.45 -2.56
N GLU A 33 4.07 -5.55 -1.83
CA GLU A 33 5.23 -6.42 -2.10
C GLU A 33 5.12 -7.06 -3.49
N HIS A 34 3.92 -7.45 -3.91
CA HIS A 34 3.73 -7.98 -5.26
C HIS A 34 3.98 -6.93 -6.35
N GLY A 35 3.60 -5.68 -6.12
CA GLY A 35 3.92 -4.57 -7.02
C GLY A 35 5.43 -4.32 -7.08
N SER A 36 6.09 -4.27 -5.92
CA SER A 36 7.56 -4.13 -5.80
C SER A 36 8.29 -5.23 -6.57
N MET A 37 7.87 -6.48 -6.40
CA MET A 37 8.38 -7.64 -7.14
C MET A 37 8.34 -7.45 -8.66
N LEU A 38 7.22 -6.95 -9.21
CA LEU A 38 7.10 -6.74 -10.65
C LEU A 38 8.05 -5.64 -11.14
N ASP A 39 8.16 -4.53 -10.39
CA ASP A 39 9.07 -3.44 -10.74
C ASP A 39 10.54 -3.87 -10.64
N LEU A 40 10.91 -4.70 -9.66
CA LEU A 40 12.24 -5.28 -9.53
C LEU A 40 12.56 -6.27 -10.65
N ARG A 41 11.59 -7.08 -11.10
CA ARG A 41 11.79 -7.95 -12.27
C ARG A 41 11.96 -7.16 -13.56
N LEU A 42 11.21 -6.06 -13.72
CA LEU A 42 11.40 -5.15 -14.83
C LEU A 42 12.78 -4.49 -14.78
N ALA A 43 13.21 -4.04 -13.60
CA ALA A 43 14.56 -3.50 -13.38
C ALA A 43 15.64 -4.52 -13.75
N ALA A 44 15.48 -5.78 -13.34
CA ALA A 44 16.40 -6.86 -13.69
C ALA A 44 16.49 -7.11 -15.20
N ARG A 45 15.37 -6.99 -15.92
CA ARG A 45 15.33 -7.16 -17.37
C ARG A 45 16.02 -6.01 -18.11
N LEU A 46 15.91 -4.78 -17.58
CA LEU A 46 16.32 -3.56 -18.28
C LEU A 46 17.69 -3.04 -17.86
N THR A 47 18.20 -3.43 -16.70
CA THR A 47 19.53 -3.01 -16.26
C THR A 47 20.62 -3.60 -17.16
N PRO A 48 21.64 -2.81 -17.55
CA PRO A 48 22.74 -3.32 -18.37
C PRO A 48 23.73 -4.19 -17.58
N SER A 49 23.69 -4.17 -16.25
CA SER A 49 24.63 -4.91 -15.40
C SER A 49 24.06 -6.27 -14.98
N PRO A 50 24.67 -7.40 -15.38
CA PRO A 50 24.21 -8.73 -14.96
C PRO A 50 24.23 -8.92 -13.44
N THR A 51 25.23 -8.34 -12.76
CA THR A 51 25.34 -8.41 -11.30
C THR A 51 24.18 -7.70 -10.61
N ARG A 52 23.79 -6.52 -11.09
CA ARG A 52 22.64 -5.79 -10.56
C ARG A 52 21.32 -6.48 -10.92
N ALA A 53 21.20 -7.02 -12.13
CA ALA A 53 20.05 -7.83 -12.52
C ALA A 53 19.82 -9.00 -11.55
N ALA A 54 20.89 -9.73 -11.21
CA ALA A 54 20.82 -10.82 -10.25
C ALA A 54 20.43 -10.34 -8.84
N ALA A 55 20.90 -9.16 -8.42
CA ALA A 55 20.49 -8.56 -7.14
C ALA A 55 18.99 -8.21 -7.11
N TYR A 56 18.49 -7.58 -8.17
CA TYR A 56 17.07 -7.25 -8.30
C TYR A 56 16.19 -8.50 -8.35
N LEU A 57 16.62 -9.58 -9.02
CA LEU A 57 15.87 -10.84 -9.03
C LEU A 57 15.79 -11.50 -7.64
N ARG A 58 16.90 -11.53 -6.89
CA ARG A 58 16.88 -12.05 -5.51
C ARG A 58 15.93 -11.26 -4.64
N HIS A 59 15.96 -9.93 -4.74
CA HIS A 59 15.01 -9.07 -4.03
C HIS A 59 13.57 -9.37 -4.47
N ALA A 60 13.29 -9.47 -5.77
CA ALA A 60 11.96 -9.81 -6.27
C ALA A 60 11.43 -11.17 -5.77
N ASP A 61 12.32 -12.15 -5.56
CA ASP A 61 11.95 -13.44 -4.99
C ASP A 61 11.62 -13.33 -3.50
N ASP A 62 12.34 -12.50 -2.73
CA ASP A 62 12.01 -12.19 -1.34
C ASP A 62 10.64 -11.50 -1.24
N GLU A 63 10.38 -10.51 -2.08
CA GLU A 63 9.12 -9.78 -2.19
C GLU A 63 7.95 -10.70 -2.54
N THR A 64 8.20 -11.69 -3.42
CA THR A 64 7.23 -12.76 -3.70
C THR A 64 6.89 -13.55 -2.44
N ARG A 65 7.90 -13.93 -1.64
CA ARG A 65 7.68 -14.66 -0.38
C ARG A 65 6.90 -13.80 0.62
N HIS A 66 7.26 -12.53 0.77
CA HIS A 66 6.57 -11.60 1.68
C HIS A 66 5.11 -11.41 1.28
N ALA A 67 4.83 -11.18 0.00
CA ALA A 67 3.47 -11.08 -0.53
C ALA A 67 2.63 -12.32 -0.16
N GLN A 68 3.20 -13.52 -0.30
CA GLN A 68 2.54 -14.77 0.06
C GLN A 68 2.32 -14.91 1.56
N MET A 69 3.30 -14.56 2.39
CA MET A 69 3.21 -14.58 3.85
C MET A 69 2.09 -13.66 4.34
N PHE A 70 2.10 -12.41 3.88
CA PHE A 70 1.06 -11.43 4.19
C PHE A 70 -0.31 -11.89 3.72
N GLY A 71 -0.44 -12.32 2.46
CA GLY A 71 -1.70 -12.80 1.90
C GLY A 71 -2.26 -14.01 2.65
N LYS A 72 -1.41 -14.97 3.04
CA LYS A 72 -1.82 -16.14 3.81
C LYS A 72 -2.35 -15.74 5.19
N ARG A 73 -1.65 -14.85 5.89
CA ARG A 73 -2.08 -14.40 7.23
C ARG A 73 -3.33 -13.54 7.15
N ALA A 74 -3.44 -12.66 6.16
CA ALA A 74 -4.63 -11.86 5.89
C ALA A 74 -5.86 -12.76 5.70
N ARG A 75 -5.78 -13.80 4.84
CA ARG A 75 -6.88 -14.75 4.64
C ARG A 75 -7.25 -15.50 5.92
N GLN A 76 -6.28 -15.79 6.79
CA GLN A 76 -6.56 -16.43 8.06
C GLN A 76 -7.33 -15.51 9.00
N LEU A 77 -6.89 -14.26 9.18
CA LEU A 77 -7.58 -13.28 10.02
C LEU A 77 -8.99 -12.97 9.51
N ALA A 78 -9.20 -12.95 8.18
CA ALA A 78 -10.52 -12.81 7.59
C ALA A 78 -11.45 -13.99 7.96
N ARG A 79 -10.93 -15.23 7.97
CA ARG A 79 -11.69 -16.39 8.44
C ARG A 79 -12.02 -16.32 9.93
N GLU A 80 -11.05 -15.94 10.76
CA GLU A 80 -11.24 -15.75 12.20
C GLU A 80 -12.31 -14.68 12.50
N ALA A 81 -12.41 -13.64 11.66
CA ALA A 81 -13.46 -12.62 11.76
C ALA A 81 -14.85 -13.07 11.29
N GLY A 82 -15.02 -14.33 10.86
CA GLY A 82 -16.28 -14.80 10.27
C GLY A 82 -16.57 -14.24 8.88
N LEU A 83 -15.58 -13.59 8.24
CA LEU A 83 -15.74 -12.96 6.92
C LEU A 83 -15.57 -13.97 5.78
N ALA A 84 -15.56 -15.27 6.08
CA ALA A 84 -15.24 -16.35 5.15
C ALA A 84 -16.13 -16.40 3.88
N ARG A 85 -17.33 -15.79 3.89
CA ARG A 85 -18.21 -15.69 2.71
C ARG A 85 -18.20 -14.32 2.01
N GLY A 86 -17.72 -13.26 2.69
CA GLY A 86 -17.67 -11.89 2.15
C GLY A 86 -16.26 -11.35 1.86
N HIS A 87 -15.22 -12.00 2.39
CA HIS A 87 -13.79 -11.72 2.15
C HIS A 87 -13.10 -12.89 1.43
N ALA A 88 -13.89 -13.79 0.83
CA ALA A 88 -13.46 -14.62 -0.29
C ALA A 88 -13.22 -13.79 -1.58
N VAL A 89 -13.38 -12.46 -1.53
CA VAL A 89 -13.25 -11.50 -2.64
C VAL A 89 -11.95 -10.70 -2.55
N TRP A 90 -10.86 -11.31 -2.09
CA TRP A 90 -9.58 -10.84 -2.61
C TRP A 90 -9.27 -11.75 -3.78
N GLU A 91 -9.36 -11.17 -4.98
CA GLU A 91 -8.73 -11.74 -6.16
C GLU A 91 -7.30 -12.20 -5.78
N PRO A 92 -6.75 -13.22 -6.48
CA PRO A 92 -5.34 -13.56 -6.34
C PRO A 92 -4.52 -12.25 -6.35
N ILE A 93 -3.53 -12.14 -5.46
CA ILE A 93 -2.70 -10.93 -5.34
C ILE A 93 -2.20 -10.57 -6.74
N ARG A 94 -2.78 -9.51 -7.30
CA ARG A 94 -2.53 -8.98 -8.64
C ARG A 94 -2.38 -7.49 -8.44
N ALA A 95 -1.13 -7.09 -8.25
CA ALA A 95 -0.76 -5.70 -8.35
C ALA A 95 -0.35 -5.40 -9.79
N ASP A 96 -0.67 -4.21 -10.27
CA ASP A 96 -0.12 -3.73 -11.53
C ASP A 96 1.28 -3.20 -11.27
N SER A 97 2.20 -3.44 -12.21
CA SER A 97 3.51 -2.75 -12.20
C SER A 97 3.29 -1.29 -12.55
N GLU A 98 3.90 -0.41 -11.76
CA GLU A 98 3.91 1.02 -12.03
C GLU A 98 5.01 1.41 -13.03
N GLN A 99 5.84 0.44 -13.42
CA GLN A 99 6.99 0.58 -14.31
C GLN A 99 7.97 1.65 -13.81
N LEU A 100 8.18 1.69 -12.49
CA LEU A 100 8.97 2.72 -11.82
C LEU A 100 10.39 2.83 -12.38
N PHE A 101 10.99 1.71 -12.75
CA PHE A 101 12.32 1.68 -13.36
C PHE A 101 12.37 2.47 -14.68
N VAL A 102 11.34 2.35 -15.52
CA VAL A 102 11.25 3.06 -16.82
C VAL A 102 11.05 4.55 -16.60
N GLY A 103 10.19 4.92 -15.65
CA GLY A 103 9.87 6.33 -15.37
C GLY A 103 10.96 7.11 -14.63
N LEU A 104 11.72 6.44 -13.76
CA LEU A 104 12.72 7.08 -12.90
C LEU A 104 14.16 6.92 -13.43
N GLY A 105 14.44 5.85 -14.18
CA GLY A 105 15.79 5.39 -14.46
C GLY A 105 16.44 4.70 -13.25
N GLU A 106 17.53 3.97 -13.48
CA GLU A 106 18.09 3.05 -12.49
C GLU A 106 18.55 3.73 -11.19
N LEU A 107 19.17 4.91 -11.27
CA LEU A 107 19.66 5.64 -10.10
C LEU A 107 18.51 6.07 -9.16
N ASP A 108 17.46 6.67 -9.72
CA ASP A 108 16.32 7.12 -8.92
C ASP A 108 15.42 5.96 -8.51
N PHE A 109 15.36 4.89 -9.30
CA PHE A 109 14.72 3.65 -8.90
C PHE A 109 15.40 3.05 -7.66
N LEU A 110 16.73 2.93 -7.64
CA LEU A 110 17.46 2.47 -6.45
C LEU A 110 17.24 3.36 -5.23
N ALA A 111 17.24 4.68 -5.43
CA ALA A 111 16.92 5.62 -4.37
C ALA A 111 15.48 5.46 -3.85
N PHE A 112 14.53 5.15 -4.73
CA PHE A 112 13.14 4.85 -4.37
C PHE A 112 13.02 3.58 -3.55
N VAL A 113 13.58 2.47 -4.04
CA VAL A 113 13.55 1.20 -3.31
C VAL A 113 14.19 1.40 -1.93
N HIS A 114 15.39 1.98 -1.85
CA HIS A 114 16.06 2.24 -0.57
C HIS A 114 15.23 3.07 0.43
N VAL A 115 14.54 4.10 -0.04
CA VAL A 115 13.65 4.91 0.81
C VAL A 115 12.42 4.12 1.25
N GLY A 116 11.89 3.26 0.38
CA GLY A 116 10.85 2.28 0.68
C GLY A 116 11.26 1.34 1.81
N GLU A 117 12.38 0.63 1.65
CA GLU A 117 12.93 -0.31 2.63
C GLU A 117 13.14 0.35 4.00
N ALA A 118 13.80 1.51 4.03
CA ALA A 118 14.06 2.21 5.28
C ALA A 118 12.77 2.58 6.02
N ARG A 119 11.73 2.97 5.26
CA ARG A 119 10.41 3.27 5.83
C ARG A 119 9.69 2.00 6.30
N ALA A 120 9.77 0.90 5.55
CA ALA A 120 9.19 -0.38 5.93
C ALA A 120 9.78 -0.89 7.25
N ILE A 121 11.11 -0.86 7.39
CA ILE A 121 11.82 -1.20 8.64
C ILE A 121 11.28 -0.37 9.81
N GLU A 122 11.27 0.95 9.69
CA GLU A 122 10.77 1.85 10.74
C GLU A 122 9.32 1.53 11.15
N GLN A 123 8.47 1.22 10.16
CA GLN A 123 7.05 0.95 10.37
C GLN A 123 6.81 -0.44 10.97
N PHE A 124 7.52 -1.47 10.53
CA PHE A 124 7.40 -2.83 11.05
C PHE A 124 7.91 -2.94 12.48
N LEU A 125 8.99 -2.24 12.85
CA LEU A 125 9.45 -2.18 14.24
C LEU A 125 8.36 -1.64 15.19
N VAL A 126 7.61 -0.63 14.74
CA VAL A 126 6.46 -0.09 15.50
C VAL A 126 5.34 -1.12 15.64
N TYR A 127 5.04 -1.88 14.59
CA TYR A 127 3.99 -2.90 14.63
C TYR A 127 4.39 -4.12 15.45
N VAL A 128 5.64 -4.56 15.37
CA VAL A 128 6.19 -5.64 16.20
C VAL A 128 6.01 -5.29 17.67
N ALA A 129 6.46 -4.10 18.09
CA ALA A 129 6.32 -3.64 19.46
C ALA A 129 4.84 -3.59 19.90
N TYR A 130 3.95 -3.11 19.03
CA TYR A 130 2.52 -3.09 19.30
C TYR A 130 1.93 -4.50 19.46
N PHE A 131 2.23 -5.42 18.56
CA PHE A 131 1.70 -6.79 18.61
C PHE A 131 2.23 -7.56 19.82
N GLN A 132 3.49 -7.40 20.18
CA GLN A 132 4.06 -7.97 21.41
C GLN A 132 3.31 -7.45 22.65
N ALA A 133 3.08 -6.15 22.74
CA ALA A 133 2.34 -5.55 23.86
C ALA A 133 0.87 -6.02 23.94
N GLN A 134 0.30 -6.52 22.84
CA GLN A 134 -1.06 -7.05 22.78
C GLN A 134 -1.13 -8.59 22.84
N GLY A 135 0.00 -9.28 23.08
CA GLY A 135 0.06 -10.74 23.13
C GLY A 135 -0.16 -11.42 21.76
N ARG A 136 -0.02 -10.70 20.65
CA ARG A 136 -0.20 -11.20 19.28
C ARG A 136 1.11 -11.73 18.70
N GLU A 137 1.68 -12.75 19.34
CA GLU A 137 3.02 -13.27 19.02
C GLU A 137 3.18 -13.71 17.57
N ARG A 138 2.14 -14.33 17.00
CA ARG A 138 2.18 -14.80 15.60
C ARG A 138 2.34 -13.67 14.59
N ASP A 139 1.69 -12.53 14.85
CA ASP A 139 1.76 -11.37 13.96
C ASP A 139 3.09 -10.62 14.13
N ALA A 140 3.59 -10.54 15.37
CA ALA A 140 4.93 -10.04 15.65
C ALA A 140 6.01 -10.88 14.95
N SER A 141 5.96 -12.20 15.10
CA SER A 141 6.93 -13.14 14.50
C SER A 141 6.95 -13.06 12.97
N LEU A 142 5.78 -12.91 12.33
CA LEU A 142 5.70 -12.71 10.87
C LEU A 142 6.49 -11.45 10.45
N LEU A 143 6.26 -10.31 11.11
CA LEU A 143 6.95 -9.06 10.77
C LEU A 143 8.43 -9.10 11.13
N THR A 144 8.81 -9.73 12.23
CA THR A 144 10.22 -9.93 12.60
C THR A 144 10.97 -10.76 11.56
N THR A 145 10.32 -11.78 10.99
CA THR A 145 10.91 -12.59 9.91
C THR A 145 11.17 -11.75 8.67
N ILE A 146 10.20 -10.93 8.28
CA ILE A 146 10.31 -10.04 7.12
C ILE A 146 11.40 -9.00 7.33
N LEU A 147 11.48 -8.39 8.53
CA LEU A 147 12.51 -7.39 8.88
C LEU A 147 13.95 -7.82 8.59
N VAL A 148 14.27 -9.12 8.68
CA VAL A 148 15.60 -9.63 8.32
C VAL A 148 15.92 -9.40 6.85
N ASP A 149 14.93 -9.57 5.98
CA ASP A 149 15.04 -9.36 4.55
C ASP A 149 15.13 -7.85 4.26
N GLU A 150 14.23 -7.04 4.84
CA GLU A 150 14.20 -5.58 4.69
C GLU A 150 15.55 -4.91 5.02
N HIS A 151 16.22 -5.35 6.10
CA HIS A 151 17.54 -4.83 6.46
C HIS A 151 18.58 -5.11 5.38
N ARG A 152 18.58 -6.34 4.84
CA ARG A 152 19.47 -6.70 3.73
C ARG A 152 19.13 -5.90 2.47
N HIS A 153 17.85 -5.69 2.21
CA HIS A 153 17.35 -4.87 1.10
C HIS A 153 17.80 -3.41 1.21
N ALA A 154 17.64 -2.79 2.37
CA ALA A 154 18.11 -1.44 2.64
C ALA A 154 19.62 -1.29 2.47
N ASP A 155 20.41 -2.26 2.95
CA ASP A 155 21.87 -2.23 2.87
C ASP A 155 22.37 -2.37 1.43
N TYR A 156 21.87 -3.35 0.68
CA TYR A 156 22.34 -3.55 -0.70
C TYR A 156 21.87 -2.44 -1.63
N THR A 157 20.63 -1.96 -1.49
CA THR A 157 20.11 -0.85 -2.33
C THR A 157 20.90 0.41 -2.09
N ARG A 158 21.32 0.67 -0.84
CA ARG A 158 22.25 1.74 -0.52
C ARG A 158 23.59 1.52 -1.21
N ALA A 159 24.19 0.35 -1.09
CA ALA A 159 25.48 0.06 -1.72
C ALA A 159 25.45 0.29 -3.24
N LEU A 160 24.43 -0.24 -3.93
CA LEU A 160 24.26 -0.06 -5.38
C LEU A 160 23.97 1.38 -5.76
N LEU A 161 23.22 2.13 -4.94
CA LEU A 161 22.96 3.55 -5.18
C LEU A 161 24.26 4.36 -5.17
N PHE A 162 25.17 4.06 -4.24
CA PHE A 162 26.47 4.72 -4.15
C PHE A 162 27.46 4.22 -5.21
N GLU A 163 27.37 2.96 -5.64
CA GLU A 163 28.13 2.43 -6.79
C GLU A 163 27.74 3.13 -8.09
N LEU A 164 26.43 3.31 -8.32
CA LEU A 164 25.91 3.88 -9.57
C LEU A 164 26.00 5.41 -9.61
N ALA A 165 26.07 6.05 -8.44
CA ALA A 165 26.24 7.49 -8.36
C ALA A 165 27.72 7.86 -8.55
N ASP A 166 28.00 8.77 -9.49
CA ASP A 166 29.37 9.31 -9.72
C ASP A 166 29.99 9.98 -8.48
N SER A 167 29.17 10.29 -7.46
CA SER A 167 29.63 10.84 -6.19
C SER A 167 28.58 10.64 -5.09
N GLU A 168 29.01 10.70 -3.83
CA GLU A 168 28.11 10.74 -2.68
C GLU A 168 27.10 11.92 -2.76
N ALA A 169 27.54 13.07 -3.29
CA ALA A 169 26.65 14.20 -3.50
C ALA A 169 25.53 13.88 -4.49
N ALA A 170 25.81 13.10 -5.54
CA ALA A 170 24.83 12.64 -6.51
C ALA A 170 23.83 11.65 -5.88
N ALA A 171 24.30 10.67 -5.12
CA ALA A 171 23.43 9.72 -4.40
C ALA A 171 22.48 10.45 -3.44
N ARG A 172 23.00 11.41 -2.65
CA ARG A 172 22.17 12.22 -1.74
C ARG A 172 21.15 13.09 -2.50
N ARG A 173 21.48 13.58 -3.69
CA ARG A 173 20.54 14.33 -4.55
C ARG A 173 19.40 13.42 -5.05
N ALA A 174 19.73 12.20 -5.50
CA ALA A 174 18.74 11.21 -5.91
C ALA A 174 17.75 10.90 -4.76
N LEU A 175 18.25 10.59 -3.57
CA LEU A 175 17.42 10.37 -2.38
C LEU A 175 16.48 11.54 -2.07
N ARG A 176 16.97 12.78 -2.17
CA ARG A 176 16.13 13.98 -1.94
C ARG A 176 15.06 14.16 -3.02
N ARG A 177 15.42 13.93 -4.29
CA ARG A 177 14.49 14.04 -5.42
C ARG A 177 13.36 13.02 -5.27
N VAL A 178 13.71 11.77 -4.97
CA VAL A 178 12.72 10.70 -4.78
C VAL A 178 11.84 10.95 -3.57
N ARG A 179 12.38 11.36 -2.42
CA ARG A 179 11.56 11.74 -1.25
C ARG A 179 10.55 12.83 -1.57
N ARG A 180 10.94 13.85 -2.35
CA ARG A 180 10.03 14.91 -2.79
C ARG A 180 8.97 14.39 -3.75
N TRP A 181 9.37 13.55 -4.70
CA TRP A 181 8.46 12.92 -5.65
C TRP A 181 7.44 12.02 -4.96
N GLU A 182 7.86 11.18 -4.01
CA GLU A 182 6.98 10.36 -3.18
C GLU A 182 6.01 11.19 -2.34
N ALA A 183 6.49 12.28 -1.73
CA ALA A 183 5.65 13.18 -0.95
C ALA A 183 4.58 13.83 -1.84
N TRP A 184 4.98 14.32 -3.01
CA TRP A 184 4.06 14.87 -4.01
C TRP A 184 3.04 13.84 -4.48
N ARG A 185 3.48 12.61 -4.74
CA ARG A 185 2.62 11.50 -5.15
C ARG A 185 1.61 11.11 -4.06
N THR A 186 2.08 11.03 -2.82
CA THR A 186 1.23 10.77 -1.65
C THR A 186 0.19 11.87 -1.48
N TRP A 187 0.59 13.13 -1.67
CA TRP A 187 -0.32 14.29 -1.68
C TRP A 187 -1.39 14.16 -2.77
N LEU A 188 -1.02 13.84 -4.01
CA LEU A 188 -1.97 13.64 -5.10
C LEU A 188 -2.96 12.49 -4.84
N ARG A 189 -2.49 11.38 -4.25
CA ARG A 189 -3.34 10.24 -3.87
C ARG A 189 -4.29 10.62 -2.72
N ALA A 190 -3.81 11.37 -1.73
CA ALA A 190 -4.65 11.88 -0.65
C ALA A 190 -5.70 12.89 -1.14
N GLY A 191 -5.33 13.77 -2.08
CA GLY A 191 -6.23 14.72 -2.70
C GLY A 191 -7.37 14.05 -3.48
N ARG A 192 -7.09 12.94 -4.18
CA ARG A 192 -8.13 12.15 -4.87
C ARG A 192 -9.15 11.56 -3.89
N PHE A 193 -8.68 11.02 -2.77
CA PHE A 193 -9.56 10.52 -1.72
C PHE A 193 -10.41 11.62 -1.09
N LEU A 194 -9.84 12.81 -0.87
CA LEU A 194 -10.58 13.97 -0.40
C LEU A 194 -11.64 14.43 -1.41
N ALA A 195 -11.29 14.47 -2.69
CA ALA A 195 -12.21 14.84 -3.77
C ALA A 195 -13.40 13.88 -3.87
N GLU A 196 -13.19 12.57 -3.77
CA GLU A 196 -14.26 11.58 -3.76
C GLU A 196 -15.23 11.78 -2.58
N ARG A 197 -14.70 12.07 -1.38
CA ARG A 197 -15.54 12.34 -0.20
C ARG A 197 -16.29 13.66 -0.28
N VAL A 198 -15.63 14.71 -0.74
CA VAL A 198 -16.26 16.02 -0.97
C VAL A 198 -17.35 15.90 -2.03
N TYR A 199 -17.11 15.15 -3.11
CA TYR A 199 -18.11 14.86 -4.13
C TYR A 199 -19.30 14.10 -3.54
N MET A 200 -19.07 13.06 -2.73
CA MET A 200 -20.17 12.34 -2.06
C MET A 200 -21.00 13.26 -1.17
N VAL A 201 -20.37 14.09 -0.35
CA VAL A 201 -21.05 15.02 0.55
C VAL A 201 -21.82 16.09 -0.23
N ALA A 202 -21.19 16.67 -1.27
CA ALA A 202 -21.84 17.64 -2.14
C ALA A 202 -23.05 17.03 -2.86
N MET A 203 -22.92 15.80 -3.39
CA MET A 203 -24.00 15.10 -4.06
C MET A 203 -25.14 14.74 -3.09
N LEU A 204 -24.81 14.31 -1.87
CA LEU A 204 -25.80 14.08 -0.81
C LEU A 204 -26.56 15.36 -0.46
N LEU A 205 -25.87 16.49 -0.35
CA LEU A 205 -26.50 17.80 -0.10
C LEU A 205 -27.43 18.20 -1.25
N VAL A 206 -27.01 18.02 -2.50
CA VAL A 206 -27.87 18.25 -3.68
C VAL A 206 -29.12 17.39 -3.61
N TYR A 207 -29.00 16.10 -3.30
CA TYR A 207 -30.15 15.22 -3.17
C TYR A 207 -31.08 15.61 -2.01
N LEU A 208 -30.53 16.00 -0.85
CA LEU A 208 -31.32 16.48 0.28
C LEU A 208 -32.07 17.78 -0.06
N LEU A 209 -31.44 18.70 -0.79
CA LEU A 209 -32.06 19.95 -1.23
C LEU A 209 -33.09 19.73 -2.35
N ALA A 210 -32.89 18.73 -3.21
CA ALA A 210 -33.83 18.37 -4.28
C ALA A 210 -35.00 17.50 -3.79
N ALA A 211 -34.86 16.80 -2.67
CA ALA A 211 -35.90 15.96 -2.07
C ALA A 211 -37.24 16.67 -1.84
N PRO A 212 -37.31 17.90 -1.28
CA PRO A 212 -38.58 18.62 -1.12
C PRO A 212 -39.26 18.94 -2.47
N LEU A 213 -38.49 19.22 -3.53
CA LEU A 213 -39.04 19.42 -4.88
C LEU A 213 -39.62 18.11 -5.44
N GLY A 214 -38.95 16.98 -5.24
CA GLY A 214 -39.45 15.66 -5.64
C GLY A 214 -40.73 15.26 -4.90
N LEU A 215 -40.82 15.58 -3.60
CA LEU A 215 -42.03 15.38 -2.78
C LEU A 215 -43.19 16.28 -3.25
N LEU A 216 -42.92 17.54 -3.58
CA LEU A 216 -43.91 18.48 -4.13
C LEU A 216 -44.45 18.02 -5.49
N VAL A 217 -43.59 17.55 -6.40
CA VAL A 217 -44.02 16.99 -7.69
C VAL A 217 -44.90 15.75 -7.50
N ARG A 218 -44.55 14.89 -6.54
CA ARG A 218 -45.31 13.67 -6.23
C ARG A 218 -46.64 13.95 -5.53
N TRP A 219 -46.74 15.06 -4.80
CA TRP A 219 -48.01 15.58 -4.26
C TRP A 219 -48.88 16.24 -5.35
N ALA A 220 -48.27 17.01 -6.26
CA ALA A 220 -48.99 17.69 -7.34
C ALA A 220 -49.43 16.74 -8.48
N ARG A 221 -48.74 15.60 -8.65
CA ARG A 221 -49.09 14.53 -9.59
C ARG A 221 -49.03 13.18 -8.86
N PRO A 222 -50.11 12.77 -8.18
CA PRO A 222 -50.18 11.44 -7.61
C PRO A 222 -49.97 10.41 -8.72
N LEU A 223 -49.11 9.42 -8.50
CA LEU A 223 -48.87 8.33 -9.45
C LEU A 223 -50.20 7.62 -9.72
N THR A 224 -50.79 7.87 -10.89
CA THR A 224 -51.92 7.09 -11.36
C THR A 224 -51.43 5.66 -11.59
N ARG A 225 -52.10 4.69 -10.96
CA ARG A 225 -51.88 3.26 -11.24
C ARG A 225 -52.10 3.05 -12.73
N GLY A 226 -51.02 2.81 -13.48
CA GLY A 226 -51.10 2.45 -14.89
C GLY A 226 -51.91 1.16 -15.06
N TRP A 227 -52.83 1.22 -16.02
CA TRP A 227 -53.63 0.17 -16.66
C TRP A 227 -53.65 -1.20 -15.94
N ARG A 228 -54.76 -1.45 -15.23
CA ARG A 228 -55.28 -2.81 -15.05
C ARG A 228 -56.20 -3.05 -16.25
N ASP A 229 -55.69 -3.79 -17.23
CA ASP A 229 -56.45 -4.21 -18.40
C ASP A 229 -57.69 -5.00 -17.98
N ALA A 230 -58.83 -4.58 -18.55
CA ALA A 230 -60.02 -5.38 -18.80
C ALA A 230 -60.18 -5.46 -20.31
#